data_AF-A0A9W7F0H4-F1
#
_entry.id   AF-A0A9W7F0H4-F1
#
_cell.length_a   1.000
_cell.length_b   1.000
_cell.length_c   1.000
_cell.angle_alpha   90.00
_cell.angle_beta   90.00
_cell.angle_gamma   90.00
#
_symmetry.space_group_name_H-M   'P 1'
#
loop_
_entity.id
_entity.type
_entity.pdbx_description
1 polymer ?
#
loop_
_entity_poly.entity_id
_entity_poly.type
_entity_poly.pdbx_seq_one_letter_code
_entity_poly.pdbx_strand_id
1 'polypeptide(L)'
;MNTLSLLFLLLTSTSSFLTPSFFPKPTSSPASSHVLKAEGFASKPPQREKSEAQINRELETGKFDELASTGGQEYQIYVRLFGQDAESWLPCGQIAVPRGEQVSRAIYSNEENVKKGTLRTWAGLRGKESEMEFGYNLKIYPDDVIEVAKKEVEVKGFGGVGKWFSDLLSPVDTSDVKK
;
A
#
# COMPACT_ATOMS: atom_id res chain seq x y z
N MET A 1 34.32 32.75 39.31
CA MET A 1 35.71 32.48 38.84
C MET A 1 35.68 31.04 38.33
N ASN A 2 35.69 30.71 37.04
CA ASN A 2 36.21 31.37 35.85
C ASN A 2 35.29 31.14 34.64
N THR A 3 35.17 32.19 33.84
CA THR A 3 34.65 32.23 32.47
C THR A 3 35.62 31.54 31.52
N LEU A 4 35.11 30.71 30.58
CA LEU A 4 35.77 30.56 29.28
C LEU A 4 34.74 30.28 28.19
N SER A 5 34.46 31.35 27.47
CA SER A 5 33.81 31.40 26.18
C SER A 5 34.75 30.81 25.13
N LEU A 6 34.26 29.91 24.28
CA LEU A 6 34.97 29.57 23.03
C LEU A 6 33.94 29.32 21.93
N LEU A 7 33.69 30.44 21.24
CA LEU A 7 33.08 30.59 19.93
C LEU A 7 33.85 29.73 18.91
N PHE A 8 33.17 28.81 18.20
CA PHE A 8 33.75 28.15 17.03
C PHE A 8 32.88 28.35 15.79
N LEU A 9 33.56 28.76 14.73
CA LEU A 9 33.10 29.29 13.46
C LEU A 9 32.16 28.34 12.68
N LEU A 10 31.18 28.94 12.01
CA LEU A 10 30.47 28.35 10.87
C LEU A 10 31.42 28.14 9.68
N LEU A 11 31.44 26.94 9.12
CA LEU A 11 31.85 26.68 7.73
C LEU A 11 30.66 26.06 6.99
N THR A 12 29.99 26.84 6.15
CA THR A 12 29.00 26.36 5.18
C THR A 12 29.72 25.91 3.91
N SER A 13 29.82 24.60 3.69
CA SER A 13 30.37 24.04 2.44
C SER A 13 29.29 24.00 1.36
N THR A 14 29.34 24.92 0.41
CA THR A 14 28.50 24.90 -0.80
C THR A 14 29.14 24.01 -1.86
N SER A 15 28.59 22.81 -2.04
CA SER A 15 29.00 21.89 -3.12
C SER A 15 28.15 22.14 -4.36
N SER A 16 28.74 22.77 -5.38
CA SER A 16 28.12 22.97 -6.69
C SER A 16 28.33 21.73 -7.57
N PHE A 17 27.27 20.99 -7.88
CA PHE A 17 27.32 19.90 -8.87
C PHE A 17 27.12 20.48 -10.27
N LEU A 18 28.18 20.48 -11.07
CA LEU A 18 28.15 20.75 -12.50
C LEU A 18 27.76 19.46 -13.25
N THR A 19 26.65 19.49 -13.99
CA THR A 19 26.24 18.41 -14.88
C THR A 19 26.92 18.58 -16.25
N PRO A 20 27.66 17.58 -16.78
CA PRO A 20 28.09 17.61 -18.16
C PRO A 20 26.92 17.19 -19.07
N SER A 21 26.42 18.14 -19.86
CA SER A 21 25.51 17.87 -20.98
C SER A 21 26.27 17.19 -22.12
N PHE A 22 26.32 15.85 -22.09
CA PHE A 22 26.71 15.06 -23.26
C PHE A 22 25.53 15.00 -24.24
N PHE A 23 25.60 15.80 -25.30
CA PHE A 23 24.73 15.66 -26.47
C PHE A 23 25.35 14.66 -27.46
N PRO A 24 24.79 13.45 -27.63
CA PRO A 24 25.19 12.58 -28.73
C PRO A 24 24.69 13.17 -30.06
N LYS A 25 25.62 13.30 -31.00
CA LYS A 25 25.38 13.71 -32.39
C LYS A 25 24.58 12.61 -33.12
N PRO A 26 23.45 12.90 -33.78
CA PRO A 26 22.72 11.89 -34.52
C PRO A 26 23.47 11.56 -35.83
N THR A 27 23.93 10.31 -35.94
CA THR A 27 24.38 9.70 -37.19
C THR A 27 23.19 9.58 -38.14
N SER A 28 23.22 10.28 -39.27
CA SER A 28 22.24 10.16 -40.34
C SER A 28 22.37 8.81 -41.04
N SER A 29 21.42 7.90 -40.82
CA SER A 29 21.27 6.68 -41.63
C SER A 29 20.39 6.98 -42.85
N PRO A 30 20.71 6.50 -44.05
CA PRO A 30 19.93 6.80 -45.25
C PRO A 30 18.53 6.17 -45.19
N ALA A 31 17.56 6.98 -45.61
CA ALA A 31 16.13 6.71 -45.56
C ALA A 31 15.73 5.46 -46.35
N SER A 32 15.17 4.47 -45.65
CA SER A 32 14.25 3.51 -46.25
C SER A 32 12.88 4.19 -46.31
N SER A 33 12.40 4.43 -47.52
CA SER A 33 11.10 5.04 -47.80
C SER A 33 9.96 4.05 -47.53
N HIS A 34 9.71 3.74 -46.26
CA HIS A 34 8.37 3.35 -45.85
C HIS A 34 7.60 4.64 -45.57
N VAL A 35 6.56 4.87 -46.39
CA VAL A 35 5.59 5.96 -46.21
C VAL A 35 4.92 5.78 -44.85
N LEU A 36 5.50 6.39 -43.82
CA LEU A 36 4.86 6.54 -42.52
C LEU A 36 3.75 7.57 -42.73
N LYS A 37 2.52 7.09 -42.86
CA LYS A 37 1.33 7.92 -42.68
C LYS A 37 1.44 8.57 -41.29
N ALA A 38 1.79 9.85 -41.26
CA ALA A 38 1.69 10.67 -40.06
C ALA A 38 0.20 10.98 -39.85
N GLU A 39 -0.52 10.05 -39.19
CA GLU A 39 -1.83 10.33 -38.61
C GLU A 39 -1.61 11.27 -37.43
N GLY A 40 -1.75 12.58 -37.65
CA GLY A 40 -1.72 13.57 -36.59
C GLY A 40 -2.86 13.32 -35.61
N PHE A 41 -2.56 13.27 -34.30
CA PHE A 41 -3.44 13.31 -33.11
C PHE A 41 -4.93 12.92 -33.24
N ALA A 42 -5.29 11.99 -34.13
CA ALA A 42 -6.68 11.70 -34.48
C ALA A 42 -6.92 10.19 -34.56
N SER A 43 -7.23 9.62 -33.40
CA SER A 43 -8.42 8.80 -33.13
C SER A 43 -8.28 8.26 -31.73
N LYS A 44 -9.30 8.46 -30.87
CA LYS A 44 -9.28 7.92 -29.51
C LYS A 44 -9.16 6.39 -29.64
N PRO A 45 -8.12 5.76 -29.07
CA PRO A 45 -7.99 4.31 -29.14
C PRO A 45 -9.26 3.67 -28.58
N PRO A 46 -9.72 2.54 -29.15
CA PRO A 46 -10.92 1.86 -28.67
C PRO A 46 -10.79 1.62 -27.16
N GLN A 47 -11.83 2.01 -26.42
CA GLN A 47 -11.83 1.93 -24.96
C GLN A 47 -11.78 0.45 -24.58
N ARG A 48 -10.61 0.00 -24.12
CA ARG A 48 -10.40 -1.38 -23.70
C ARG A 48 -11.32 -1.67 -22.52
N GLU A 49 -12.00 -2.82 -22.57
CA GLU A 49 -12.74 -3.33 -21.42
C GLU A 49 -11.78 -3.48 -20.23
N LYS A 50 -12.29 -3.15 -19.04
CA LYS A 50 -11.49 -3.26 -17.82
C LYS A 50 -11.18 -4.73 -17.58
N SER A 51 -9.93 -5.04 -17.28
CA SER A 51 -9.55 -6.39 -16.88
C SER A 51 -10.15 -6.75 -15.52
N GLU A 52 -10.34 -8.03 -15.24
CA GLU A 52 -10.84 -8.50 -13.94
C GLU A 52 -9.97 -7.98 -12.77
N ALA A 53 -8.65 -7.95 -12.95
CA ALA A 53 -7.72 -7.41 -11.97
C ALA A 53 -7.90 -5.90 -11.73
N GLN A 54 -8.29 -5.15 -12.76
CA GLN A 54 -8.62 -3.73 -12.62
C GLN A 54 -9.94 -3.55 -11.89
N ILE A 55 -10.96 -4.35 -12.22
CA ILE A 55 -12.27 -4.32 -11.56
C ILE A 55 -12.12 -4.63 -10.07
N ASN A 56 -11.36 -5.68 -9.71
CA ASN A 56 -11.13 -6.05 -8.30
C ASN A 56 -10.42 -4.94 -7.53
N ARG A 57 -9.41 -4.29 -8.12
CA ARG A 57 -8.73 -3.16 -7.48
C ARG A 57 -9.67 -1.97 -7.28
N GLU A 58 -10.49 -1.65 -8.27
CA GLU A 58 -11.47 -0.56 -8.16
C GLU A 58 -12.52 -0.87 -7.07
N LEU A 59 -12.98 -2.12 -6.98
CA LEU A 59 -13.89 -2.56 -5.91
C LEU A 59 -13.26 -2.47 -4.52
N GLU A 60 -12.02 -2.94 -4.35
CA GLU A 60 -11.29 -2.86 -3.08
C GLU A 60 -11.01 -1.42 -2.67
N THR A 61 -10.65 -0.56 -3.64
CA THR A 61 -10.45 0.87 -3.40
C THR A 61 -11.76 1.54 -2.99
N GLY A 62 -12.86 1.25 -3.69
CA GLY A 62 -14.18 1.77 -3.34
C GLY A 62 -14.62 1.37 -1.93
N LYS A 63 -14.36 0.13 -1.51
CA LYS A 63 -14.65 -0.33 -0.14
C LYS A 63 -13.83 0.41 0.91
N PHE A 64 -12.55 0.65 0.62
CA PHE A 64 -11.70 1.45 1.51
C PHE A 64 -12.27 2.87 1.70
N ASP A 65 -12.63 3.53 0.59
CA ASP A 65 -13.17 4.89 0.61
C ASP A 65 -14.54 4.97 1.31
N GLU A 66 -15.40 3.97 1.11
CA GLU A 66 -16.70 3.85 1.79
C GLU A 66 -16.53 3.74 3.31
N LEU A 67 -15.62 2.90 3.78
CA LEU A 67 -15.35 2.75 5.21
C LEU A 67 -14.76 4.02 5.81
N ALA A 68 -13.80 4.65 5.13
CA ALA A 68 -13.23 5.90 5.57
C ALA A 68 -14.31 6.99 5.70
N SER A 69 -15.21 7.10 4.71
CA SER A 69 -16.29 8.11 4.72
C SER A 69 -17.38 7.84 5.76
N THR A 70 -17.65 6.58 6.09
CA THR A 70 -18.61 6.18 7.15
C THR A 70 -18.01 6.39 8.57
N GLY A 71 -16.77 6.84 8.65
CA GLY A 71 -16.02 7.06 9.88
C GLY A 71 -15.45 5.77 10.47
N GLY A 72 -15.09 4.82 9.62
CA GLY A 72 -14.19 3.73 9.96
C GLY A 72 -12.80 4.25 10.34
N GLN A 73 -12.04 3.43 11.05
CA GLN A 73 -10.69 3.75 11.46
C GLN A 73 -9.70 3.31 10.38
N GLU A 74 -8.81 4.20 9.99
CA GLU A 74 -7.74 3.92 9.04
C GLU A 74 -6.46 3.53 9.77
N TYR A 75 -5.92 2.37 9.43
CA TYR A 75 -4.67 1.84 9.97
C TYR A 75 -3.61 1.74 8.88
N GLN A 76 -2.36 2.06 9.21
CA GLN A 76 -1.22 1.66 8.39
C GLN A 76 -0.77 0.25 8.82
N ILE A 77 -0.44 -0.57 7.85
CA ILE A 77 0.02 -1.95 8.04
C ILE A 77 1.51 -2.00 7.75
N TYR A 78 2.22 -2.64 8.67
CA TYR A 78 3.64 -2.93 8.57
C TYR A 78 3.88 -4.44 8.56
N VAL A 79 5.02 -4.83 8.02
CA VAL A 79 5.50 -6.21 8.03
C VAL A 79 6.92 -6.26 8.57
N ARG A 80 7.25 -7.33 9.28
CA ARG A 80 8.63 -7.69 9.60
C ARG A 80 8.79 -9.20 9.57
N LEU A 81 10.03 -9.68 9.65
CA LEU A 81 10.29 -11.09 9.91
C LEU A 81 10.26 -11.37 11.41
N PHE A 82 9.76 -12.54 11.78
CA PHE A 82 9.70 -13.02 13.15
C PHE A 82 11.10 -12.97 13.79
N GLY A 83 11.19 -12.38 14.99
CA GLY A 83 12.46 -12.26 15.71
C GLY A 83 13.36 -11.10 15.29
N GLN A 84 12.91 -10.21 14.40
CA GLN A 84 13.60 -8.94 14.13
C GLN A 84 13.18 -7.83 15.11
N ASP A 85 14.05 -6.84 15.26
CA ASP A 85 13.88 -5.73 16.19
C ASP A 85 12.67 -4.84 15.83
N ALA A 86 12.22 -4.05 16.82
CA ALA A 86 11.10 -3.11 16.67
C ALA A 86 11.35 -1.99 15.64
N GLU A 87 12.58 -1.79 15.18
CA GLU A 87 12.91 -0.81 14.13
C GLU A 87 12.84 -1.40 12.71
N SER A 88 12.71 -2.73 12.57
CA SER A 88 12.75 -3.44 11.28
C SER A 88 11.40 -3.49 10.55
N TRP A 89 10.45 -2.62 10.91
CA TRP A 89 9.13 -2.58 10.29
C TRP A 89 9.17 -1.99 8.89
N LEU A 90 8.66 -2.73 7.92
CA LEU A 90 8.54 -2.30 6.53
C LEU A 90 7.08 -1.92 6.25
N PRO A 91 6.81 -0.75 5.63
CA PRO A 91 5.45 -0.36 5.30
C PRO A 91 4.90 -1.29 4.20
N CYS A 92 3.71 -1.85 4.43
CA CYS A 92 3.04 -2.74 3.50
C CYS A 92 1.90 -2.03 2.76
N GLY A 93 1.10 -1.25 3.47
CA GLY A 93 -0.11 -0.62 2.95
C GLY A 93 -1.00 -0.10 4.06
N GLN A 94 -2.29 0.08 3.77
CA GLN A 94 -3.28 0.59 4.70
C GLN A 94 -4.58 -0.20 4.62
N ILE A 95 -5.35 -0.21 5.71
CA ILE A 95 -6.67 -0.83 5.77
C ILE A 95 -7.63 0.08 6.53
N ALA A 96 -8.87 0.14 6.06
CA ALA A 96 -9.96 0.79 6.77
C ALA A 96 -10.79 -0.29 7.46
N VAL A 97 -11.05 -0.09 8.76
CA VAL A 97 -11.76 -1.05 9.61
C VAL A 97 -13.01 -0.36 10.16
N PRO A 98 -14.19 -1.00 10.13
CA PRO A 98 -15.40 -0.43 10.71
C PRO A 98 -15.26 -0.28 12.23
N ARG A 99 -16.02 0.64 12.83
CA ARG A 99 -15.99 0.84 14.29
C ARG A 99 -16.48 -0.42 15.01
N GLY A 100 -15.72 -0.86 16.01
CA GLY A 100 -16.07 -2.03 16.83
C GLY A 100 -15.46 -3.34 16.36
N GLU A 101 -14.80 -3.37 15.20
CA GLU A 101 -14.09 -4.54 14.70
C GLU A 101 -12.59 -4.47 15.03
N GLN A 102 -11.95 -5.64 15.16
CA GLN A 102 -10.51 -5.71 15.40
C GLN A 102 -9.70 -5.64 14.09
N VAL A 103 -8.69 -4.78 14.07
CA VAL A 103 -7.77 -4.65 12.92
C VAL A 103 -6.95 -5.92 12.67
N SER A 104 -6.55 -6.63 13.72
CA SER A 104 -5.86 -7.93 13.63
C SER A 104 -6.65 -8.91 12.76
N ARG A 105 -7.95 -9.04 13.04
CA ARG A 105 -8.87 -9.89 12.29
C ARG A 105 -9.03 -9.44 10.83
N ALA A 106 -9.15 -8.14 10.59
CA ALA A 106 -9.23 -7.59 9.24
C ALA A 106 -7.98 -7.92 8.40
N ILE A 107 -6.78 -7.80 8.98
CA ILE A 107 -5.50 -8.15 8.34
C ILE A 107 -5.46 -9.65 7.99
N TYR A 108 -5.74 -10.53 8.96
CA TYR A 108 -5.65 -11.98 8.73
C TYR A 108 -6.78 -12.54 7.86
N SER A 109 -7.94 -11.87 7.79
CA SER A 109 -9.00 -12.24 6.83
C SER A 109 -8.57 -12.08 5.37
N ASN A 110 -7.61 -11.17 5.12
CA ASN A 110 -7.09 -10.85 3.79
C ASN A 110 -5.58 -11.17 3.65
N GLU A 111 -5.09 -12.14 4.43
CA GLU A 111 -3.66 -12.41 4.59
C GLU A 111 -2.94 -12.59 3.24
N GLU A 112 -3.54 -13.32 2.30
CA GLU A 112 -2.96 -13.61 0.99
C GLU A 112 -2.73 -12.36 0.14
N ASN A 113 -3.70 -11.44 0.11
CA ASN A 113 -3.60 -10.20 -0.67
C ASN A 113 -2.60 -9.23 -0.03
N VAL A 114 -2.59 -9.16 1.31
CA VAL A 114 -1.59 -8.37 2.05
C VAL A 114 -0.19 -8.91 1.75
N LYS A 115 0.04 -10.22 1.87
CA LYS A 115 1.32 -10.86 1.52
C LYS A 115 1.72 -10.62 0.07
N LYS A 116 0.80 -10.80 -0.88
CA LYS A 116 1.06 -10.56 -2.30
C LYS A 116 1.44 -9.10 -2.59
N GLY A 117 0.77 -8.15 -1.93
CA GLY A 117 1.09 -6.73 -1.97
C GLY A 117 2.49 -6.46 -1.43
N THR A 118 2.80 -7.01 -0.25
CA THR A 118 4.12 -6.93 0.38
C THR A 118 5.22 -7.44 -0.54
N LEU A 119 5.07 -8.64 -1.09
CA LEU A 119 6.09 -9.30 -1.93
C LEU A 119 6.32 -8.61 -3.26
N ARG A 120 5.36 -7.81 -3.71
CA ARG A 120 5.51 -6.95 -4.88
C ARG A 120 6.39 -5.73 -4.55
N THR A 121 6.18 -5.12 -3.40
CA THR A 121 6.96 -3.96 -2.94
C THR A 121 8.35 -4.37 -2.45
N TRP A 122 8.44 -5.49 -1.73
CA TRP A 122 9.62 -5.97 -1.02
C TRP A 122 10.00 -7.38 -1.48
N ALA A 123 10.69 -7.45 -2.62
CA ALA A 123 11.10 -8.73 -3.20
C ALA A 123 12.07 -9.55 -2.30
N GLY A 124 12.78 -8.91 -1.38
CA GLY A 124 13.71 -9.55 -0.43
C GLY A 124 13.04 -10.44 0.63
N LEU A 125 11.71 -10.37 0.76
CA LEU A 125 10.94 -11.20 1.68
C LEU A 125 10.39 -12.49 1.03
N ARG A 126 10.62 -12.68 -0.28
CA ARG A 126 10.19 -13.89 -1.00
C ARG A 126 10.84 -15.13 -0.39
N GLY A 127 10.06 -16.18 -0.16
CA GLY A 127 10.51 -17.42 0.47
C GLY A 127 10.55 -17.39 2.00
N LYS A 128 10.27 -16.25 2.64
CA LYS A 128 10.15 -16.11 4.11
C LYS A 128 8.72 -15.75 4.56
N GLU A 129 7.72 -16.11 3.74
CA GLU A 129 6.32 -15.71 3.90
C GLU A 129 5.66 -16.31 5.15
N SER A 130 6.13 -17.47 5.58
CA SER A 130 5.68 -18.14 6.80
C SER A 130 6.21 -17.48 8.08
N GLU A 131 7.29 -16.71 7.98
CA GLU A 131 7.94 -16.02 9.09
C GLU A 131 7.52 -14.55 9.18
N MET A 132 6.59 -14.09 8.33
CA MET A 132 6.13 -12.71 8.35
C MET A 132 5.19 -12.45 9.52
N GLU A 133 5.51 -11.41 10.29
CA GLU A 133 4.62 -10.81 11.28
C GLU A 133 4.04 -9.51 10.73
N PHE A 134 2.77 -9.26 11.04
CA PHE A 134 2.10 -8.02 10.70
C PHE A 134 2.01 -7.11 11.92
N GLY A 135 2.22 -5.82 11.69
CA GLY A 135 2.04 -4.77 12.67
C GLY A 135 1.08 -3.71 12.15
N TYR A 136 0.48 -2.93 13.04
CA TYR A 136 -0.38 -1.82 12.66
C TYR A 136 -0.24 -0.63 13.61
N ASN A 137 -0.52 0.56 13.09
CA ASN A 137 -0.78 1.77 13.88
C ASN A 137 -1.92 2.57 13.23
N LEU A 138 -2.50 3.50 13.98
CA LEU A 138 -3.52 4.40 13.44
C LEU A 138 -2.87 5.39 12.48
N LYS A 139 -3.47 5.57 11.30
CA LYS A 139 -2.94 6.49 10.28
C LYS A 139 -2.85 7.94 10.76
N ILE A 140 -3.75 8.35 11.65
CA ILE A 140 -3.75 9.70 12.25
C ILE A 140 -2.61 9.89 13.27
N TYR A 141 -2.03 8.81 13.78
CA TYR A 141 -0.95 8.81 14.75
C TYR A 141 0.25 8.01 14.22
N PRO A 142 1.00 8.54 13.23
CA PRO A 142 2.13 7.83 12.63
C PRO A 142 3.30 7.63 13.61
N ASP A 143 3.40 8.45 14.66
CA ASP A 143 4.44 8.35 15.70
C ASP A 143 4.13 7.29 16.76
N ASP A 144 2.91 6.74 16.77
CA ASP A 144 2.54 5.69 17.72
C ASP A 144 3.32 4.39 17.45
N VAL A 145 3.59 3.67 18.54
CA VAL A 145 4.28 2.38 18.48
C VAL A 145 3.47 1.39 17.65
N ILE A 146 4.14 0.70 16.75
CA ILE A 146 3.53 -0.33 15.90
C ILE A 146 3.14 -1.52 16.79
N GLU A 147 1.84 -1.81 16.85
CA GLU A 147 1.29 -2.95 17.57
C GLU A 147 1.35 -4.21 16.71
N VAL A 148 1.78 -5.33 17.30
CA VAL A 148 1.83 -6.61 16.58
C VAL A 148 0.42 -7.21 16.48
N ALA A 149 -0.03 -7.49 15.26
CA ALA A 149 -1.26 -8.20 15.02
C ALA A 149 -1.11 -9.66 15.46
N LYS A 150 -1.98 -10.10 16.38
CA LYS A 150 -2.06 -11.51 16.79
C LYS A 150 -3.09 -12.22 15.94
N LYS A 151 -2.72 -13.37 15.38
CA LYS A 151 -3.65 -14.25 14.68
C LYS A 151 -4.56 -14.90 15.72
N GLU A 152 -5.79 -14.40 15.85
CA GLU A 152 -6.80 -15.08 16.67
C GLU A 152 -7.05 -16.48 16.09
N VAL A 153 -7.17 -17.48 16.95
CA VAL A 153 -7.54 -18.84 16.54
C VAL A 153 -8.98 -18.75 16.02
N GLU A 154 -9.12 -18.99 14.72
CA GLU A 154 -10.34 -18.88 13.93
C GLU A 154 -11.52 -19.57 14.64
N VAL A 155 -12.42 -18.80 15.26
CA VAL A 155 -13.73 -19.32 15.64
C VAL A 155 -14.50 -19.48 14.33
N LYS A 156 -14.63 -20.72 13.86
CA LYS A 156 -15.41 -21.16 12.69
C LYS A 156 -16.65 -20.29 12.48
N GLY A 157 -16.65 -19.47 11.44
CA GLY A 157 -17.84 -18.68 11.10
C GLY A 157 -17.67 -17.57 10.07
N PHE A 158 -16.49 -17.38 9.49
CA PHE A 158 -16.26 -16.21 8.64
C PHE A 158 -15.53 -16.54 7.32
N GLY A 159 -16.29 -16.78 6.25
CA GLY A 159 -15.73 -17.10 4.93
C GLY A 159 -15.29 -15.87 4.12
N GLY A 160 -14.01 -15.50 4.16
CA GLY A 160 -13.40 -14.55 3.20
C GLY A 160 -13.88 -13.09 3.27
N VAL A 161 -13.05 -12.18 2.74
CA VAL A 161 -13.23 -10.72 2.85
C VAL A 161 -14.56 -10.21 2.29
N GLY A 162 -15.07 -10.88 1.27
CA GLY A 162 -16.37 -10.57 0.68
C GLY A 162 -17.54 -10.83 1.62
N LYS A 163 -17.58 -11.99 2.29
CA LYS A 163 -18.66 -12.32 3.23
C LYS A 163 -18.58 -11.39 4.45
N TRP A 164 -17.36 -11.09 4.89
CA TRP A 164 -16.95 -9.95 5.73
C TRP A 164 -17.80 -8.72 5.71
N PHE A 165 -17.52 -8.00 4.64
CA PHE A 165 -18.11 -6.74 4.33
C PHE A 165 -19.58 -6.88 4.01
N SER A 166 -20.04 -7.99 3.42
CA SER A 166 -21.47 -8.23 3.24
C SER A 166 -22.22 -8.34 4.57
N ASP A 167 -21.65 -9.02 5.57
CA ASP A 167 -22.25 -9.14 6.90
C ASP A 167 -22.22 -7.80 7.68
N LEU A 168 -21.34 -6.86 7.30
CA LEU A 168 -21.24 -5.53 7.92
C LEU A 168 -22.02 -4.42 7.22
N LEU A 169 -22.15 -4.48 5.89
CA LEU A 169 -22.84 -3.49 5.07
C LEU A 169 -24.27 -3.92 4.73
N SER A 170 -24.68 -5.14 5.10
CA SER A 170 -26.08 -5.51 5.06
C SER A 170 -26.79 -5.01 6.31
N PRO A 171 -27.81 -4.14 6.17
CA PRO A 171 -28.65 -3.76 7.30
C PRO A 171 -29.58 -4.94 7.63
N VAL A 172 -29.14 -5.85 8.49
CA VAL A 172 -29.92 -6.98 9.01
C VAL A 172 -30.57 -7.83 7.91
N ASP A 173 -30.00 -9.01 7.64
CA ASP A 173 -30.67 -10.04 6.86
C ASP A 173 -31.96 -10.49 7.58
N THR A 174 -33.08 -9.86 7.22
CA THR A 174 -34.45 -10.17 7.67
C THR A 174 -35.18 -11.07 6.69
N SER A 175 -34.49 -11.62 5.67
CA SER A 175 -35.14 -12.47 4.67
C SER A 175 -35.61 -13.82 5.22
N ASP A 176 -35.14 -14.22 6.40
CA ASP A 176 -35.59 -15.43 7.13
C ASP A 176 -36.58 -15.18 8.28
N VAL A 177 -37.04 -13.94 8.50
CA VAL A 177 -38.18 -13.70 9.40
C VAL A 177 -39.48 -14.02 8.64
N LYS A 178 -39.81 -15.31 8.56
CA LYS A 178 -41.15 -15.75 8.20
C LYS A 178 -42.15 -15.17 9.21
N LYS A 179 -43.10 -14.39 8.68
CA LYS A 179 -44.34 -14.00 9.36
C LYS A 179 -45.20 -15.21 9.70
#